data_AF-A0A0H4J202-F1
#
_entry.id   AF-A0A0H4J202-F1
#
_cell.length_a   1.000
_cell.length_b   1.000
_cell.length_c   1.000
_cell.angle_alpha   90.00
_cell.angle_beta   90.00
_cell.angle_gamma   90.00
#
_symmetry.space_group_name_H-M   'P 1'
#
loop_
_entity.id
_entity.type
_entity.pdbx_description
1 polymer ?
#
loop_
_entity_poly.entity_id
_entity_poly.type
_entity_poly.pdbx_seq_one_letter_code
_entity_poly.pdbx_strand_id
1 'polypeptide(L)'
;MRLISSLTISLFLASCATTNQNIQRPAPHNDYTGKFVEQHFSGEDANDYMMRACKVYGGLNQDSIQKKDSDLLLQDIFEFKCNFANKLSDELEIDGKSSKRLNGTIAKQKCERLGFKVGTEDFAICLEELTQ
;
A
#
# COMPACT_ATOMS: atom_id res chain seq x y z
N MET A 1 -33.55 12.16 41.80
CA MET A 1 -33.00 10.94 41.16
C MET A 1 -33.31 10.77 39.66
N ARG A 2 -34.25 11.50 39.04
CA ARG A 2 -34.58 11.32 37.61
C ARG A 2 -33.69 12.10 36.62
N LEU A 3 -33.09 13.21 37.05
CA LEU A 3 -32.22 14.05 36.19
C LEU A 3 -30.82 13.47 35.95
N ILE A 4 -30.25 12.77 36.92
CA ILE A 4 -28.91 12.17 36.82
C ILE A 4 -28.89 11.01 35.81
N SER A 5 -30.00 10.26 35.71
CA SER A 5 -30.16 9.14 34.77
C SER A 5 -30.27 9.58 33.30
N SER A 6 -30.61 10.84 33.03
CA SER A 6 -30.69 11.34 31.64
C SER A 6 -29.34 11.84 31.12
N LEU A 7 -28.44 12.24 32.02
CA LEU A 7 -27.10 12.72 31.68
C LEU A 7 -26.15 11.57 31.29
N THR A 8 -26.31 10.40 31.92
CA THR A 8 -25.48 9.21 31.62
C THR A 8 -25.81 8.57 30.27
N ILE A 9 -27.05 8.68 29.79
CA ILE A 9 -27.47 8.12 28.49
C ILE A 9 -26.88 8.93 27.32
N SER A 10 -26.64 10.24 27.50
CA SER A 10 -26.09 11.09 26.43
C SER A 10 -24.59 10.90 26.19
N LEU A 11 -23.85 10.32 27.14
CA LEU A 11 -22.39 10.09 27.00
C LEU A 11 -22.04 8.87 26.13
N PHE A 12 -22.98 7.97 25.86
CA PHE A 12 -22.73 6.76 25.06
C PHE A 12 -22.95 6.94 23.56
N LEU A 13 -23.33 8.14 23.09
CA LEU A 13 -23.56 8.45 21.68
C LEU A 13 -22.37 9.17 21.00
N ALA A 14 -21.21 9.26 21.66
CA ALA A 14 -19.98 9.77 21.07
C ALA A 14 -19.35 8.76 20.08
N SER A 15 -20.07 8.53 18.98
CA SER A 15 -19.59 8.42 17.61
C SER A 15 -18.20 7.77 17.39
N CYS A 16 -18.20 6.55 16.84
CA CYS A 16 -17.07 6.04 16.07
C CYS A 16 -16.91 6.90 14.80
N ALA A 17 -16.04 7.90 14.84
CA ALA A 17 -15.65 8.62 13.64
C ALA A 17 -14.86 7.67 12.73
N THR A 18 -15.40 7.36 11.54
CA THR A 18 -14.68 6.63 10.51
C THR A 18 -13.51 7.49 10.05
N THR A 19 -12.30 7.14 10.48
CA THR A 19 -11.09 7.73 9.92
C THR A 19 -11.04 7.26 8.46
N ASN A 20 -11.25 8.17 7.51
CA ASN A 20 -10.90 7.95 6.11
C ASN A 20 -9.38 7.74 6.10
N GLN A 21 -8.96 6.48 6.20
CA GLN A 21 -7.54 6.15 6.17
C GLN A 21 -7.09 6.51 4.75
N ASN A 22 -6.31 7.57 4.64
CA ASN A 22 -5.62 7.87 3.41
C ASN A 22 -4.57 6.76 3.25
N ILE A 23 -4.97 5.67 2.60
CA ILE A 23 -4.09 4.52 2.39
C ILE A 23 -3.01 5.02 1.43
N GLN A 24 -1.86 5.40 1.97
CA GLN A 24 -0.70 5.75 1.18
C GLN A 24 -0.23 4.48 0.49
N ARG A 25 -0.59 4.34 -0.78
CA ARG A 25 -0.15 3.21 -1.59
C ARG A 25 1.24 3.52 -2.16
N PRO A 26 2.11 2.49 -2.32
CA PRO A 26 3.38 2.68 -2.98
C PRO A 26 3.16 3.20 -4.40
N ALA A 27 4.16 3.84 -4.99
CA ALA A 27 4.00 4.37 -6.33
C ALA A 27 3.64 3.24 -7.33
N PRO A 28 2.88 3.53 -8.41
CA PRO A 28 2.43 2.53 -9.40
C PRO A 28 3.57 1.79 -10.10
N HIS A 29 4.79 2.32 -9.99
CA HIS A 29 6.04 1.73 -10.43
C HIS A 29 6.73 0.87 -9.36
N ASN A 30 6.07 0.45 -8.29
CA ASN A 30 6.63 -0.51 -7.33
C ASN A 30 5.77 -1.77 -7.27
N ASP A 31 6.40 -2.90 -6.95
CA ASP A 31 5.69 -4.12 -6.60
C ASP A 31 4.74 -3.86 -5.43
N TYR A 32 3.45 -3.78 -5.73
CA TYR A 32 2.42 -3.56 -4.72
C TYR A 32 1.80 -4.90 -4.33
N THR A 33 1.99 -5.25 -3.06
CA THR A 33 1.26 -6.33 -2.38
C THR A 33 0.26 -5.69 -1.42
N GLY A 34 -1.02 -6.00 -1.60
CA GLY A 34 -2.12 -5.54 -0.77
C GLY A 34 -2.63 -6.62 0.16
N LYS A 35 -3.33 -6.19 1.22
CA LYS A 35 -4.12 -7.06 2.08
C LYS A 35 -5.55 -6.53 2.16
N PHE A 36 -6.51 -7.43 2.14
CA PHE A 36 -7.93 -7.16 2.34
C PHE A 36 -8.44 -8.05 3.47
N VAL A 37 -9.27 -7.48 4.34
CA VAL A 37 -9.92 -8.20 5.43
C VAL A 37 -11.41 -8.19 5.14
N GLU A 38 -11.97 -9.37 4.88
CA GLU A 38 -13.38 -9.53 4.62
C GLU A 38 -14.14 -9.44 5.96
N GLN A 39 -14.83 -8.31 6.17
CA GLN A 39 -15.61 -8.12 7.38
C GLN A 39 -17.01 -8.69 7.18
N HIS A 40 -17.51 -9.43 8.17
CA HIS A 40 -18.82 -10.09 8.13
C HIS A 40 -20.01 -9.13 7.93
N PHE A 41 -19.82 -7.83 8.21
CA PHE A 41 -20.84 -6.79 8.08
C PHE A 41 -20.48 -5.70 7.05
N SER A 42 -19.34 -5.79 6.36
CA SER A 42 -18.96 -4.85 5.30
C SER A 42 -19.35 -5.42 3.94
N GLY A 43 -20.06 -4.64 3.13
CA GLY A 43 -20.62 -5.11 1.85
C GLY A 43 -19.70 -4.97 0.64
N GLU A 44 -18.41 -4.74 0.82
CA GLU A 44 -17.48 -4.68 -0.33
C GLU A 44 -16.92 -6.08 -0.62
N ASP A 45 -17.16 -6.56 -1.83
CA ASP A 45 -16.60 -7.81 -2.32
C ASP A 45 -15.07 -7.74 -2.39
N ALA A 46 -14.41 -8.81 -1.98
CA ALA A 46 -12.96 -8.89 -1.94
C ALA A 46 -12.32 -8.61 -3.30
N ASN A 47 -12.91 -9.13 -4.37
CA ASN A 47 -12.40 -8.96 -5.72
C ASN A 47 -12.58 -7.52 -6.21
N ASP A 48 -13.72 -6.87 -5.89
CA ASP A 48 -13.97 -5.47 -6.23
C ASP A 48 -12.95 -4.53 -5.57
N TYR A 49 -12.65 -4.77 -4.29
CA TYR A 49 -11.60 -4.04 -3.58
C TYR A 49 -10.25 -4.24 -4.25
N MET A 50 -9.86 -5.49 -4.52
CA MET A 50 -8.57 -5.85 -5.12
C MET A 50 -8.39 -5.25 -6.52
N MET A 51 -9.41 -5.34 -7.38
CA MET A 51 -9.41 -4.74 -8.72
C MET A 51 -9.26 -3.22 -8.65
N ARG A 52 -9.98 -2.55 -7.73
CA ARG A 52 -9.83 -1.11 -7.50
C ARG A 52 -8.45 -0.77 -6.97
N ALA A 53 -7.90 -1.63 -6.11
CA ALA A 53 -6.56 -1.46 -5.55
C ALA A 53 -5.48 -1.49 -6.63
N CYS A 54 -5.62 -2.41 -7.59
CA CYS A 54 -4.66 -2.66 -8.63
C CYS A 54 -4.86 -1.86 -9.93
N LYS A 55 -5.93 -1.05 -10.04
CA LYS A 55 -6.27 -0.29 -11.25
C LYS A 55 -5.11 0.56 -11.77
N VAL A 56 -4.34 1.18 -10.89
CA VAL A 56 -3.22 2.07 -11.28
C VAL A 56 -1.91 1.33 -11.54
N TYR A 57 -1.81 0.04 -11.19
CA TYR A 57 -0.59 -0.77 -11.31
C TYR A 57 -0.57 -1.61 -12.60
N GLY A 58 -1.73 -1.83 -13.23
CA GLY A 58 -1.84 -2.72 -14.40
C GLY A 58 -2.90 -3.81 -14.27
N GLY A 59 -3.71 -3.77 -13.21
CA GLY A 59 -4.74 -4.77 -12.92
C GLY A 59 -4.32 -5.77 -11.86
N LEU A 60 -5.27 -6.55 -11.36
CA LEU A 60 -5.03 -7.57 -10.33
C LEU A 60 -4.35 -8.79 -10.93
N ASN A 61 -3.32 -9.32 -10.26
CA ASN A 61 -2.80 -10.65 -10.57
C ASN A 61 -3.67 -11.69 -9.84
N GLN A 62 -4.63 -12.30 -10.53
CA GLN A 62 -5.58 -13.23 -9.91
C GLN A 62 -4.90 -14.47 -9.31
N ASP A 63 -3.80 -14.95 -9.93
CA ASP A 63 -3.05 -16.11 -9.45
C ASP A 63 -2.29 -15.83 -8.14
N SER A 64 -2.14 -14.56 -7.78
CA SER A 64 -1.44 -14.15 -6.55
C SER A 64 -2.32 -14.11 -5.31
N ILE A 65 -3.65 -14.28 -5.45
CA ILE A 65 -4.59 -14.16 -4.35
C ILE A 65 -4.41 -15.36 -3.42
N GLN A 66 -4.02 -15.08 -2.17
CA GLN A 66 -3.84 -16.09 -1.14
C GLN A 66 -4.66 -15.73 0.09
N LYS A 67 -5.45 -16.69 0.58
CA LYS A 67 -6.05 -16.60 1.92
C LYS A 67 -4.95 -16.92 2.93
N LYS A 68 -4.52 -15.92 3.71
CA LYS A 68 -3.35 -16.05 4.60
C LYS A 68 -3.71 -16.67 5.94
N ASP A 69 -4.79 -16.22 6.56
CA ASP A 69 -5.42 -16.84 7.73
C ASP A 69 -6.67 -16.04 8.13
N SER A 70 -7.37 -16.50 9.16
CA SER A 70 -8.40 -15.71 9.85
C SER A 70 -7.79 -14.84 10.95
N ASP A 71 -8.15 -13.55 11.01
CA ASP A 71 -7.74 -12.64 12.10
C ASP A 71 -8.33 -13.12 13.45
N LEU A 72 -7.92 -12.51 14.57
CA LEU A 72 -8.41 -12.79 15.94
C LEU A 72 -9.95 -12.73 16.08
N LEU A 73 -10.62 -12.09 15.12
CA LEU A 73 -12.06 -11.94 15.03
C LEU A 73 -12.72 -12.89 14.02
N LEU A 74 -12.01 -13.94 13.58
CA LEU A 74 -12.47 -14.92 12.57
C LEU A 74 -12.82 -14.27 11.22
N GLN A 75 -12.15 -13.17 10.86
CA GLN A 75 -12.31 -12.51 9.58
C GLN A 75 -11.28 -13.02 8.58
N ASP A 76 -11.71 -13.31 7.35
CA ASP A 76 -10.83 -13.85 6.33
C ASP A 76 -9.89 -12.77 5.79
N ILE A 77 -8.57 -13.03 5.85
CA ILE A 77 -7.55 -12.14 5.32
C ILE A 77 -7.06 -12.66 3.97
N PHE A 78 -7.22 -11.85 2.94
CA PHE A 78 -6.69 -12.08 1.61
C PHE A 78 -5.46 -11.22 1.37
N GLU A 79 -4.38 -11.83 0.91
CA GLU A 79 -3.20 -11.15 0.37
C GLU A 79 -3.23 -11.27 -1.15
N PHE A 80 -2.91 -10.18 -1.85
CA PHE A 80 -2.93 -10.14 -3.31
C PHE A 80 -1.81 -9.25 -3.84
N LYS A 81 -1.38 -9.51 -5.06
CA LYS A 81 -0.42 -8.69 -5.81
C LYS A 81 -1.09 -8.09 -7.03
N CYS A 82 -0.65 -6.88 -7.37
CA CYS A 82 -1.06 -6.28 -8.63
C CYS A 82 -0.14 -6.72 -9.76
N ASN A 83 -0.67 -6.84 -10.98
CA ASN A 83 0.11 -6.97 -12.19
C ASN A 83 0.95 -5.72 -12.35
N PHE A 84 2.23 -5.92 -12.63
CA PHE A 84 3.15 -4.85 -12.95
C PHE A 84 3.15 -4.64 -14.47
N ALA A 85 2.03 -4.16 -15.01
CA ALA A 85 1.83 -4.11 -16.47
C ALA A 85 2.55 -2.94 -17.15
N ASN A 86 3.12 -2.01 -16.37
CA ASN A 86 3.74 -0.79 -16.86
C ASN A 86 5.17 -0.65 -16.37
N LYS A 87 6.01 -1.70 -16.42
CA LYS A 87 7.46 -1.47 -16.44
C LYS A 87 7.74 -0.70 -17.72
N LEU A 88 7.84 0.63 -17.61
CA LEU A 88 8.29 1.46 -18.70
C LEU A 88 9.63 0.89 -19.20
N SER A 89 9.92 0.94 -20.50
CA SER A 89 11.20 0.39 -21.02
C SER A 89 12.44 1.00 -20.35
N ASP A 90 12.27 2.18 -19.76
CA ASP A 90 13.23 2.99 -19.01
C ASP A 90 13.15 2.79 -17.47
N GLU A 91 12.41 1.79 -16.99
CA GLU A 91 12.34 1.42 -15.58
C GLU A 91 13.30 0.28 -15.23
N LEU A 92 14.14 0.52 -14.23
CA LEU A 92 15.14 -0.41 -13.69
C LEU A 92 14.65 -0.98 -12.35
N GLU A 93 15.07 -2.20 -12.06
CA GLU A 93 14.73 -2.90 -10.81
C GLU A 93 15.90 -2.78 -9.85
N ILE A 94 15.73 -2.01 -8.77
CA ILE A 94 16.74 -1.77 -7.75
C ILE A 94 16.17 -2.26 -6.42
N ASP A 95 16.79 -3.27 -5.81
CA ASP A 95 16.33 -3.89 -4.56
C ASP A 95 14.84 -4.29 -4.56
N GLY A 96 14.34 -4.84 -5.68
CA GLY A 96 12.93 -5.22 -5.84
C GLY A 96 11.96 -4.03 -5.92
N LYS A 97 12.46 -2.81 -6.10
CA LYS A 97 11.68 -1.59 -6.35
C LYS A 97 11.93 -1.16 -7.78
N SER A 98 10.87 -1.00 -8.56
CA SER A 98 11.02 -0.50 -9.92
C SER A 98 11.17 1.03 -9.91
N SER A 99 12.05 1.53 -10.77
CA SER A 99 12.46 2.93 -10.77
C SER A 99 12.79 3.42 -12.16
N LYS A 100 12.18 4.53 -12.56
CA LYS A 100 12.52 5.24 -13.79
C LYS A 100 13.97 5.76 -13.76
N ARG A 101 14.62 5.84 -14.92
CA ARG A 101 15.85 6.63 -15.12
C ARG A 101 15.59 8.12 -14.86
N LEU A 102 16.48 8.75 -14.09
CA LEU A 102 16.35 10.10 -13.57
C LEU A 102 17.61 10.92 -13.88
N ASN A 103 17.45 12.23 -13.95
CA ASN A 103 18.59 13.15 -13.95
C ASN A 103 19.34 13.05 -12.60
N GLY A 104 20.67 13.20 -12.60
CA GLY A 104 21.56 13.00 -11.45
C GLY A 104 21.13 13.71 -10.16
N THR A 105 20.55 14.91 -10.23
CA THR A 105 20.04 15.61 -9.03
C THR A 105 18.81 14.92 -8.42
N ILE A 106 17.90 14.43 -9.25
CA ILE A 106 16.67 13.75 -8.82
C ILE A 106 17.01 12.32 -8.35
N ALA A 107 17.92 11.64 -9.06
CA ALA A 107 18.46 10.34 -8.68
C ALA A 107 19.10 10.39 -7.29
N LYS A 108 19.95 11.39 -7.02
CA LYS A 108 20.55 11.62 -5.69
C LYS A 108 19.51 11.70 -4.58
N GLN A 109 18.50 12.56 -4.76
CA GLN A 109 17.40 12.71 -3.79
C GLN A 109 16.55 11.45 -3.64
N LYS A 110 16.48 10.60 -4.68
CA LYS A 110 15.77 9.33 -4.61
C LYS A 110 16.59 8.28 -3.84
N CYS A 111 17.89 8.14 -4.10
CA CYS A 111 18.76 7.22 -3.36
C CYS A 111 18.81 7.57 -1.86
N GLU A 112 18.90 8.87 -1.51
CA GLU A 112 18.82 9.31 -0.10
C GLU A 112 17.48 8.92 0.56
N ARG A 113 16.35 9.08 -0.15
CA ARG A 113 15.02 8.67 0.33
C ARG A 113 14.83 7.16 0.44
N LEU A 114 15.52 6.39 -0.40
CA LEU A 114 15.52 4.93 -0.35
C LEU A 114 16.36 4.40 0.83
N GLY A 115 17.12 5.27 1.51
CA GLY A 115 17.91 4.93 2.69
C GLY A 115 19.39 4.69 2.40
N PHE A 116 19.83 4.85 1.14
CA PHE A 116 21.24 4.77 0.79
C PHE A 116 22.00 5.97 1.37
N LYS A 117 23.12 5.72 2.04
CA LYS A 117 23.93 6.76 2.68
C LYS A 117 24.88 7.38 1.66
N VAL A 118 24.84 8.71 1.53
CA VAL A 118 25.74 9.44 0.63
C VAL A 118 27.20 9.11 0.96
N GLY A 119 27.96 8.70 -0.06
CA GLY A 119 29.37 8.33 0.07
C GLY A 119 29.64 6.84 0.29
N THR A 120 28.61 5.98 0.32
CA THR A 120 28.80 4.52 0.29
C THR A 120 28.85 3.97 -1.14
N GLU A 121 29.37 2.76 -1.29
CA GLU A 121 29.37 2.01 -2.55
C GLU A 121 27.94 1.77 -3.05
N ASP A 122 27.04 1.33 -2.16
CA ASP A 122 25.62 1.14 -2.48
C ASP A 122 24.93 2.42 -3.00
N PHE A 123 25.35 3.59 -2.50
CA PHE A 123 24.84 4.86 -2.98
C PHE A 123 25.33 5.19 -4.38
N ALA A 124 26.59 4.88 -4.69
CA ALA A 124 27.14 5.04 -6.03
C ALA A 124 26.46 4.11 -7.03
N ILE A 125 26.23 2.85 -6.64
CA ILE A 125 25.50 1.86 -7.44
C ILE A 125 24.07 2.34 -7.71
N CYS A 126 23.32 2.74 -6.66
CA CYS A 126 21.98 3.30 -6.83
C CYS A 126 21.97 4.52 -7.77
N LEU A 127 22.95 5.42 -7.64
CA LEU A 127 23.01 6.63 -8.47
C LEU A 127 23.31 6.28 -9.94
N GLU A 128 24.25 5.37 -10.18
CA GLU A 128 24.64 4.89 -11.50
C GLU A 128 23.47 4.19 -12.19
N GLU A 129 22.81 3.27 -11.49
CA GLU A 129 21.62 2.60 -11.99
C GLU A 129 20.51 3.61 -12.34
N LEU A 130 20.25 4.58 -11.47
CA LEU A 130 19.20 5.58 -11.74
C LEU A 130 19.55 6.58 -12.85
N THR A 131 20.80 6.68 -13.31
CA THR A 131 21.22 7.72 -14.26
C THR A 131 21.71 7.20 -15.61
N GLN A 132 22.13 5.93 -15.70
CA GLN A 132 22.51 5.26 -16.96
C GLN A 132 21.31 4.97 -17.84
#